data_AF-A0A1I2KUD2-F1
#
_entry.id   AF-A0A1I2KUD2-F1
#
_cell.length_a   1.000
_cell.length_b   1.000
_cell.length_c   1.000
_cell.angle_alpha   90.00
_cell.angle_beta   90.00
_cell.angle_gamma   90.00
#
_symmetry.space_group_name_H-M   'P 1'
#
loop_
_entity.id
_entity.type
_entity.pdbx_description
1 polymer ?
#
loop_
_entity_poly.entity_id
_entity_poly.type
_entity_poly.pdbx_seq_one_letter_code
_entity_poly.pdbx_strand_id
1 'polypeptide(L)' 'MISLDNLSSEDLVILTNMLALSFSKDRTPDEINVLGNFIVGVGCIMLTIASQEQYLSSKKQSSTSSNEDSDDDPIIE' A
#
# COMPACT_ATOMS: atom_id res chain seq x y z
N MET A 1 -13.72 5.28 8.51
CA MET A 1 -12.55 4.48 8.09
C MET A 1 -12.93 3.02 8.26
N ILE A 2 -12.93 2.24 7.19
CA ILE A 2 -13.16 0.79 7.29
C ILE A 2 -11.82 0.19 7.70
N SER A 3 -11.71 -0.28 8.94
CA SER A 3 -10.51 -0.98 9.42
C SER A 3 -10.65 -2.46 9.09
N LEU A 4 -9.65 -3.00 8.40
CA LEU A 4 -9.54 -4.42 8.05
C LEU A 4 -8.59 -5.15 9.01
N ASP A 5 -8.16 -4.50 10.09
CA ASP A 5 -7.06 -4.94 10.96
C ASP A 5 -7.40 -6.21 11.78
N ASN A 6 -8.68 -6.62 11.78
CA ASN A 6 -9.18 -7.81 12.47
C ASN A 6 -9.49 -8.99 11.54
N LEU A 7 -9.25 -8.88 10.23
CA LEU A 7 -9.45 -9.98 9.30
C LEU A 7 -8.16 -10.79 9.17
N SER A 8 -8.27 -12.11 9.32
CA SER A 8 -7.18 -13.02 8.98
C SER A 8 -6.94 -13.05 7.46
N SER A 9 -5.80 -13.62 7.05
CA SER A 9 -5.52 -13.82 5.62
C SER A 9 -6.58 -14.73 4.98
N GLU A 10 -7.02 -15.75 5.70
CA GLU A 10 -8.09 -16.65 5.30
C GLU A 10 -9.42 -15.93 5.11
N ASP A 11 -9.81 -15.05 6.04
CA ASP A 11 -11.05 -14.26 5.92
C ASP A 11 -11.01 -13.37 4.67
N LEU A 12 -9.85 -12.78 4.37
CA LEU A 12 -9.68 -11.92 3.21
C LEU A 12 -9.78 -12.70 1.90
N VAL A 13 -9.26 -13.93 1.86
CA VAL A 13 -9.41 -14.85 0.72
C VAL A 13 -10.88 -15.23 0.51
N ILE A 14 -11.61 -15.52 1.59
CA ILE A 14 -13.04 -15.83 1.51
C ILE A 14 -13.81 -14.62 0.98
N LEU A 15 -13.56 -13.42 1.51
CA LEU A 15 -14.21 -12.19 1.09
C LEU A 15 -13.94 -11.87 -0.39
N THR A 16 -12.69 -11.97 -0.84
CA THR A 16 -12.33 -11.69 -2.24
C THR A 16 -12.96 -12.68 -3.20
N ASN A 17 -13.05 -13.97 -2.84
CA ASN A 17 -13.81 -14.94 -3.63
C ASN A 17 -15.30 -14.61 -3.70
N MET A 18 -15.91 -14.22 -2.58
CA MET A 18 -17.33 -13.80 -2.55
C MET A 18 -17.58 -12.59 -3.46
N LEU A 19 -16.68 -11.60 -3.43
CA LEU A 19 -16.75 -10.42 -4.30
C LEU A 19 -16.58 -10.81 -5.78
N ALA A 20 -15.61 -11.67 -6.10
CA ALA A 20 -15.38 -12.13 -7.47
C ALA A 20 -16.62 -12.84 -8.05
N LEU A 21 -17.20 -13.77 -7.29
CA LEU A 21 -18.43 -14.46 -7.68
C LEU A 21 -19.59 -13.47 -7.89
N SER A 22 -19.78 -12.55 -6.93
CA SER A 22 -20.84 -11.54 -6.99
C SER A 22 -20.70 -10.60 -8.18
N PHE A 23 -19.47 -10.17 -8.49
CA PHE A 23 -19.18 -9.30 -9.62
C PHE A 23 -19.29 -10.00 -10.97
N SER A 24 -19.01 -11.31 -11.02
CA SER A 24 -19.09 -12.11 -12.24
C SER A 24 -20.50 -12.57 -12.61
N LYS A 25 -21.44 -12.53 -11.66
CA LYS A 25 -22.78 -13.09 -11.83
C LYS A 25 -23.53 -12.39 -12.96
N ASP A 26 -24.17 -13.18 -13.81
CA ASP A 26 -25.00 -12.73 -14.95
C ASP A 26 -24.25 -11.84 -15.97
N ARG A 27 -22.92 -11.96 -16.02
CA ARG A 27 -22.06 -11.24 -16.98
C ARG A 27 -21.42 -12.17 -18.00
N THR A 28 -21.10 -11.61 -19.15
CA THR A 28 -20.32 -12.28 -20.18
C THR A 28 -18.83 -12.35 -19.81
N PRO A 29 -18.06 -13.28 -20.38
CA PRO A 29 -16.61 -13.35 -20.17
C PRO A 29 -15.88 -12.03 -20.47
N ASP A 30 -16.30 -11.31 -21.51
CA ASP A 30 -15.68 -10.03 -21.89
C ASP A 30 -15.93 -8.95 -20.82
N GLU A 31 -17.16 -8.86 -20.29
CA GLU A 31 -17.48 -7.94 -19.21
C GLU A 31 -16.73 -8.26 -17.91
N ILE A 32 -16.60 -9.56 -17.59
CA ILE A 32 -15.81 -10.02 -16.43
C ILE A 32 -14.34 -9.63 -16.61
N ASN A 33 -13.79 -9.79 -17.81
CA ASN A 33 -12.40 -9.46 -18.12
C ASN A 33 -12.15 -7.94 -17.97
N VAL A 34 -13.04 -7.10 -18.51
CA VAL A 34 -12.96 -5.64 -18.34
C VAL A 34 -13.02 -5.25 -16.86
N LEU A 35 -13.96 -5.81 -16.10
CA LEU A 35 -14.12 -5.51 -14.68
C LEU A 35 -12.93 -5.99 -13.84
N GLY A 36 -12.40 -7.18 -14.13
CA GLY A 36 -11.21 -7.73 -13.50
C GLY A 36 -9.97 -6.85 -13.76
N ASN A 37 -9.75 -6.46 -15.02
CA ASN A 37 -8.65 -5.57 -15.39
C ASN A 37 -8.77 -4.19 -14.72
N PHE A 38 -9.99 -3.67 -14.57
CA PHE A 38 -10.22 -2.43 -13.82
C PHE A 38 -9.78 -2.57 -12.35
N ILE A 39 -10.19 -3.64 -11.66
CA ILE A 39 -9.82 -3.89 -10.26
C ILE A 39 -8.30 -4.07 -10.11
N VAL A 40 -7.66 -4.84 -11.01
CA VAL A 40 -6.20 -4.99 -11.05
C VAL A 40 -5.52 -3.64 -11.21
N GLY A 41 -5.99 -2.81 -12.15
CA GLY A 41 -5.45 -1.47 -12.39
C GLY A 41 -5.53 -0.56 -11.16
N VAL A 42 -6.67 -0.54 -10.46
CA VAL A 42 -6.84 0.20 -9.20
C VAL A 42 -5.84 -0.29 -8.14
N GLY A 43 -5.70 -1.61 -7.98
CA GLY A 43 -4.74 -2.20 -7.04
C GLY A 43 -3.29 -1.81 -7.36
N CYS A 44 -2.88 -1.85 -8.63
CA CYS A 44 -1.55 -1.42 -9.05
C CYS A 44 -1.27 0.05 -8.73
N ILE A 45 -2.26 0.93 -8.95
CA ILE A 45 -2.12 2.36 -8.63
C ILE A 45 -1.96 2.55 -7.11
N MET A 46 -2.78 1.88 -6.29
CA MET A 46 -2.67 1.95 -4.83
C MET A 46 -1.29 1.49 -4.33
N LEU A 47 -0.78 0.36 -4.85
CA LEU A 47 0.54 -0.14 -4.51
C LEU A 47 1.65 0.82 -4.95
N THR A 48 1.49 1.46 -6.11
CA THR A 48 2.44 2.47 -6.60
C THR A 48 2.47 3.68 -5.68
N ILE A 49 1.31 4.20 -5.25
CA ILE A 49 1.22 5.32 -4.30
C ILE A 49 1.91 4.94 -2.99
N ALA A 50 1.60 3.78 -2.41
CA ALA A 50 2.21 3.33 -1.16
C ALA A 50 3.74 3.21 -1.28
N SER A 51 4.24 2.69 -2.40
CA SER A 51 5.68 2.58 -2.67
C SER A 51 6.34 3.95 -2.77
N GLN A 52 5.67 4.93 -3.41
CA GLN A 52 6.16 6.31 -3.50
C GLN A 52 6.19 6.98 -2.11
N GLU A 53 5.15 6.81 -1.30
CA GLU A 53 5.10 7.37 0.06
C GLU A 53 6.19 6.78 0.96
N GLN A 54 6.43 5.47 0.89
CA GLN A 54 7.51 4.81 1.63
C GLN A 54 8.88 5.31 1.20
N TYR A 55 9.12 5.45 -0.11
CA TYR A 55 10.38 5.98 -0.65
C TYR A 55 10.66 7.41 -0.20
N LEU A 56 9.65 8.29 -0.24
CA LEU A 56 9.78 9.67 0.23
C LEU A 56 10.04 9.73 1.74
N SER A 57 9.40 8.85 2.51
CA SER A 57 9.60 8.75 3.96
C SER A 57 11.01 8.28 4.31
N SER A 58 11.53 7.25 3.62
CA SER A 58 12.90 6.77 3.83
C SER A 58 13.96 7.81 3.44
N LYS A 59 13.72 8.58 2.36
CA LYS A 59 14.63 9.65 1.93
C LYS A 59 14.67 10.81 2.93
N LYS A 60 13.53 11.18 3.52
CA LYS A 60 13.50 12.20 4.60
C LYS A 60 14.29 11.75 5.82
N GLN A 61 14.17 10.49 6.22
CA GLN A 61 14.89 9.93 7.36
C GLN A 61 16.41 9.94 7.14
N SER A 62 16.90 9.64 5.93
CA SER A 62 18.35 9.69 5.65
C SER A 62 18.93 11.11 5.69
N SER A 63 18.16 12.14 5.33
CA SER A 63 18.61 13.54 5.39
C SER A 63 18.63 14.14 6.81
N THR A 64 17.88 13.58 7.76
CA THR A 64 17.87 14.07 9.16
C THR A 64 19.02 13.48 9.98
N SER A 65 19.44 12.24 9.71
CA SER A 65 20.55 11.59 10.43
C SER A 65 21.95 12.08 10.05
N SER A 66 22.08 13.06 9.16
CA SER A 66 23.38 13.56 8.66
C SER A 66 23.85 14.88 9.29
N ASN A 67 23.08 15.48 10.21
CA ASN A 67 23.34 16.83 10.74
C ASN A 67 23.55 16.91 12.26
N GLU A 68 23.75 15.79 12.97
CA GLU A 68 23.96 15.79 14.44
C GLU A 68 25.39 15.46 14.89
N ASP A 69 26.39 15.52 14.00
CA ASP A 69 27.78 15.27 14.42
C ASP A 69 28.76 16.22 13.72
N SER A 70 28.71 17.49 14.11
CA SER A 70 29.83 18.41 13.91
C SER A 70 29.84 19.50 14.98
N ASP A 71 30.82 19.33 15.87
CA ASP A 71 31.69 20.37 16.43
C ASP A 71 31.49 20.82 17.89
N ASP A 72 32.35 20.20 18.70
CA ASP A 72 33.25 20.77 19.71
C ASP A 72 32.74 20.98 21.15
N ASP A 73 33.28 20.12 22.02
CA ASP A 73 33.28 20.20 23.48
C ASP A 73 33.79 21.57 23.99
N PRO A 74 33.27 22.07 25.12
CA PRO A 74 33.83 23.27 25.75
C PRO A 74 35.23 22.96 26.30
N ILE A 75 36.24 23.70 25.82
CA ILE A 75 37.57 23.74 26.43
C ILE A 75 37.39 24.26 27.87
N ILE A 76 37.59 23.38 28.86
CA ILE A 76 37.63 23.74 30.27
C ILE A 76 39.03 24.34 30.57
N GLU A 77 38.97 25.49 31.24
CA GLU A 77 40.01 26.45 31.67
C GLU A 77 41.38 25.88 32.10
#